data_AF-A0A960NLE5-F1
#
_entry.id   AF-A0A960NLE5-F1
#
_cell.length_a   1.000
_cell.length_b   1.000
_cell.length_c   1.000
_cell.angle_alpha   90.00
_cell.angle_beta   90.00
_cell.angle_gamma   90.00
#
_symmetry.space_group_name_H-M   'P 1'
#
loop_
_entity.id
_entity.type
_entity.pdbx_description
1 polymer ?
#
loop_
_entity_poly.entity_id
_entity_poly.type
_entity_poly.pdbx_seq_one_letter_code
_entity_poly.pdbx_strand_id
1 'polypeptide(L)'
;MNVPSAPIARLRRRSLGFSLVEVVLAVGIAALGIITVLGLIPHGLEISRKTGNEMASHRIASVLFAEYQAGDWNDLGSGTFTETRYFDSDGVEILTSSSNF
;
A
#
# COMPACT_ATOMS: atom_id res chain seq x y z
N MET A 1 76.28 -21.33 19.93
CA MET A 1 75.82 -20.14 19.17
C MET A 1 74.39 -19.87 19.61
N ASN A 2 74.15 -18.85 20.44
CA ASN A 2 72.88 -18.64 21.14
C ASN A 2 72.19 -17.41 20.54
N VAL A 3 71.02 -17.59 19.92
CA VAL A 3 70.25 -16.48 19.33
C VAL A 3 69.30 -15.90 20.37
N PRO A 4 69.27 -14.57 20.59
CA PRO A 4 68.36 -13.96 21.55
C PRO A 4 66.92 -14.01 21.03
N SER A 5 66.03 -14.67 21.75
CA SER A 5 64.59 -14.70 21.47
C SER A 5 63.95 -13.38 21.91
N ALA A 6 63.60 -12.53 20.93
CA ALA A 6 62.85 -11.30 21.18
C ALA A 6 61.44 -11.59 21.71
N PRO A 7 60.93 -10.83 22.69
CA PRO A 7 59.58 -11.03 23.22
C PRO A 7 58.53 -10.54 22.21
N ILE A 8 57.61 -11.43 21.81
CA ILE A 8 56.45 -11.08 20.99
C ILE A 8 55.46 -10.30 21.88
N ALA A 9 55.47 -8.96 21.74
CA ALA A 9 54.50 -8.10 22.41
C ALA A 9 53.09 -8.38 21.87
N ARG A 10 52.23 -9.00 22.68
CA ARG A 10 50.81 -9.18 22.36
C ARG A 10 50.11 -7.83 22.45
N LEU A 11 49.79 -7.23 21.31
CA LEU A 11 48.89 -6.08 21.22
C LEU A 11 47.49 -6.49 21.72
N ARG A 12 47.18 -6.13 22.96
CA ARG A 12 45.85 -6.31 23.54
C ARG A 12 44.88 -5.42 22.77
N ARG A 13 44.09 -6.00 21.86
CA ARG A 13 42.96 -5.30 21.24
C ARG A 13 41.98 -4.94 22.35
N ARG A 14 41.91 -3.65 22.66
CA ARG A 14 40.91 -3.10 23.57
C ARG A 14 39.58 -3.19 22.84
N SER A 15 38.71 -4.10 23.29
CA SER A 15 37.33 -4.17 22.81
C SER A 15 36.68 -2.81 23.12
N LEU A 16 36.45 -2.02 22.08
CA LEU A 16 35.72 -0.77 22.19
C LEU A 16 34.23 -1.12 22.16
N GLY A 17 33.61 -1.14 23.33
CA GLY A 17 32.16 -1.19 23.45
C GLY A 17 31.56 0.20 23.24
N PHE A 18 30.31 0.26 22.79
CA PHE A 18 29.58 1.51 22.69
C PHE A 18 29.28 2.10 24.06
N SER A 19 29.33 3.42 24.19
CA SER A 19 28.90 4.09 25.41
C SER A 19 27.38 4.03 25.56
N LEU A 20 26.90 4.00 26.80
CA LEU A 20 25.47 4.01 27.09
C LEU A 20 24.78 5.23 26.45
N VAL A 21 25.41 6.41 26.48
CA VAL A 21 24.84 7.62 25.85
C VAL A 21 24.70 7.47 24.33
N GLU A 22 25.62 6.76 23.69
CA GLU A 22 25.66 6.57 22.24
C GLU A 22 24.54 5.63 21.80
N VAL A 23 24.33 4.53 22.54
CA VAL A 23 23.22 3.59 22.31
C VAL A 23 21.88 4.27 22.58
N VAL A 24 21.76 5.04 23.66
CA VAL A 24 20.51 5.75 23.99
C VAL A 24 20.15 6.76 22.89
N LEU A 25 21.12 7.52 22.38
CA LEU A 25 20.89 8.45 21.27
C LEU A 25 20.52 7.70 19.98
N ALA A 26 21.21 6.61 19.66
CA ALA A 26 20.91 5.81 18.48
C ALA A 26 19.50 5.21 18.53
N VAL A 27 19.12 4.65 19.68
CA VAL A 27 17.77 4.10 19.90
C VAL A 27 16.72 5.21 19.88
N GLY A 28 17.00 6.39 20.43
CA GLY A 28 16.10 7.54 20.37
C GLY A 28 15.80 7.97 18.94
N ILE A 29 16.83 8.11 18.10
CA ILE A 29 16.68 8.47 16.68
C ILE A 29 15.94 7.35 15.91
N ALA A 30 16.30 6.09 16.15
CA ALA A 30 15.64 4.95 15.53
C ALA A 30 14.15 4.87 15.89
N ALA A 31 13.81 5.09 17.16
CA ALA A 31 12.43 5.09 17.63
C ALA A 31 11.60 6.19 16.96
N LEU A 32 12.16 7.40 16.82
CA LEU A 32 11.48 8.48 16.10
C LEU A 32 11.17 8.08 14.65
N GLY A 33 12.13 7.48 13.94
CA GLY A 33 11.92 7.00 12.57
C GLY A 33 10.89 5.88 12.46
N ILE A 34 10.85 4.95 13.42
CA ILE A 34 9.86 3.87 13.43
C ILE A 34 8.46 4.43 13.69
N ILE A 35 8.32 5.35 14.66
CA ILE A 35 7.03 5.97 14.99
C ILE A 35 6.49 6.77 13.79
N THR A 36 7.34 7.50 13.06
CA THR A 36 6.89 8.24 11.87
C THR A 36 6.37 7.31 10.78
N VAL A 37 7.06 6.20 10.50
CA VAL A 37 6.60 5.21 9.51
C VAL A 37 5.30 4.56 9.95
N LEU A 38 5.19 4.14 11.22
CA LEU A 38 3.98 3.52 11.75
C LEU A 38 2.77 4.48 11.69
N GLY A 39 2.99 5.78 11.94
CA GLY A 39 1.96 6.80 11.83
C GLY A 39 1.43 7.00 10.39
N LEU A 40 2.23 6.66 9.38
CA LEU A 40 1.85 6.77 7.97
C LEU A 40 1.10 5.55 7.43
N ILE A 41 1.19 4.38 8.08
CA ILE A 41 0.48 3.16 7.68
C ILE A 41 -1.04 3.37 7.53
N PRO A 42 -1.78 3.89 8.54
CA PRO A 42 -3.22 4.05 8.40
C PRO A 42 -3.60 5.01 7.27
N HIS A 43 -2.78 6.04 7.03
CA HIS A 43 -2.97 6.97 5.94
C HIS A 43 -2.77 6.30 4.57
N GLY A 44 -1.73 5.47 4.43
CA GLY A 44 -1.51 4.68 3.21
C GLY A 44 -2.66 3.69 2.92
N LEU A 45 -3.20 3.05 3.96
CA LEU A 45 -4.35 2.17 3.83
C LEU A 45 -5.62 2.91 3.40
N GLU A 46 -5.88 4.08 3.98
CA GLU A 46 -7.06 4.89 3.59
C GLU A 46 -6.95 5.38 2.15
N ILE A 47 -5.75 5.80 1.70
CA ILE A 47 -5.51 6.12 0.29
C ILE A 47 -5.79 4.90 -0.59
N SER A 48 -5.26 3.73 -0.25
CA SER A 48 -5.48 2.50 -1.02
C SER A 48 -6.97 2.16 -1.13
N ARG A 49 -7.72 2.30 -0.03
CA ARG A 49 -9.17 2.07 -0.01
C ARG A 49 -9.91 3.07 -0.88
N LYS A 50 -9.58 4.36 -0.76
CA LYS A 50 -10.16 5.44 -1.56
C LYS A 50 -9.88 5.23 -3.05
N THR A 51 -8.64 4.93 -3.42
CA THR A 51 -8.26 4.64 -4.80
C THR A 51 -9.00 3.41 -5.33
N GLY A 52 -9.19 2.37 -4.53
CA GLY A 52 -10.02 1.22 -4.89
C GLY A 52 -11.45 1.64 -5.28
N ASN A 53 -12.09 2.45 -4.44
CA ASN A 53 -13.44 2.97 -4.71
C ASN A 53 -13.50 3.90 -5.93
N GLU A 54 -12.48 4.75 -6.13
CA GLU A 54 -12.37 5.61 -7.32
C GLU A 54 -12.15 4.78 -8.60
N MET A 55 -11.37 3.70 -8.55
CA MET A 55 -11.21 2.80 -9.70
C MET A 55 -12.52 2.11 -10.05
N ALA A 56 -13.27 1.64 -9.05
CA ALA A 56 -14.58 1.03 -9.25
C ALA A 56 -15.56 2.02 -9.91
N SER A 57 -15.63 3.27 -9.44
CA SER A 57 -16.49 4.29 -10.05
C SER A 57 -16.07 4.65 -11.48
N HIS A 58 -14.76 4.74 -11.74
CA HIS A 58 -14.23 4.96 -13.09
C HIS A 58 -14.59 3.80 -14.04
N ARG A 59 -14.53 2.56 -13.56
CA ARG A 59 -14.92 1.39 -14.33
C ARG A 59 -16.42 1.41 -14.67
N ILE A 60 -17.27 1.77 -13.72
CA ILE A 60 -18.72 1.91 -13.98
C ILE A 60 -18.96 2.97 -15.06
N ALA A 61 -18.33 4.13 -14.92
CA ALA A 61 -18.47 5.21 -15.90
C ALA A 61 -17.99 4.78 -17.28
N SER A 62 -16.85 4.07 -17.39
CA SER A 62 -16.32 3.63 -18.68
C SER A 62 -17.23 2.61 -19.37
N VAL A 63 -17.83 1.69 -18.62
CA VAL A 63 -18.83 0.74 -19.16
C VAL A 63 -20.04 1.50 -19.69
N LEU A 64 -20.61 2.40 -18.89
CA LEU A 64 -21.77 3.19 -19.30
C LEU A 64 -21.47 4.05 -20.54
N PHE A 65 -20.32 4.73 -20.59
CA PHE A 65 -19.93 5.52 -21.76
C PHE A 65 -19.74 4.66 -23.00
N ALA A 66 -19.15 3.47 -22.88
CA ALA A 66 -18.98 2.54 -24.00
C ALA A 66 -20.34 2.07 -24.53
N GLU A 67 -21.30 1.77 -23.66
CA GLU A 67 -22.65 1.40 -24.04
C GLU A 67 -23.41 2.55 -24.70
N TYR A 68 -23.35 3.76 -24.13
CA TYR A 68 -23.98 4.94 -24.73
C TYR A 68 -23.41 5.27 -26.10
N GLN A 69 -22.11 5.04 -26.31
CA GLN A 69 -21.48 5.23 -27.60
C GLN A 69 -21.87 4.15 -28.62
N ALA A 70 -22.17 2.94 -28.16
CA ALA A 70 -22.57 1.82 -29.01
C ALA A 70 -24.10 1.76 -29.28
N GLY A 71 -24.91 2.41 -28.44
CA GLY A 71 -26.37 2.42 -28.55
C GLY A 71 -26.90 3.28 -29.70
N ASP A 72 -28.09 2.95 -30.20
CA ASP A 72 -28.78 3.79 -31.18
C ASP A 72 -29.40 5.02 -30.50
N TRP A 73 -29.38 6.16 -31.20
CA TRP A 73 -29.89 7.43 -30.69
C TRP A 73 -31.39 7.37 -30.35
N ASN A 74 -32.15 6.52 -31.04
CA ASN A 74 -33.57 6.33 -30.80
C ASN A 74 -33.85 5.59 -29.47
N ASP A 75 -32.87 4.84 -28.96
CA ASP A 75 -33.03 4.02 -27.75
C ASP A 75 -32.57 4.73 -26.48
N LEU A 76 -31.83 5.84 -26.57
CA LEU A 76 -31.28 6.59 -25.42
C LEU A 76 -32.35 7.17 -24.48
N GLY A 77 -33.58 7.39 -24.99
CA GLY A 77 -34.74 7.80 -24.19
C GLY A 77 -35.64 6.64 -23.76
N SER A 78 -35.32 5.41 -24.15
CA SER A 78 -36.10 4.21 -23.83
C SER A 78 -35.70 3.62 -22.47
N GLY A 79 -36.57 2.81 -21.88
CA GLY A 79 -36.42 2.27 -20.53
C GLY A 79 -35.10 1.53 -20.26
N THR A 80 -34.45 0.97 -21.28
CA THR A 80 -33.19 0.23 -21.19
C THR A 80 -32.02 1.05 -20.63
N PHE A 81 -31.97 2.35 -20.93
CA PHE A 81 -30.93 3.25 -20.40
C PHE A 81 -31.39 4.05 -19.18
N THR A 82 -32.67 3.94 -18.81
CA THR A 82 -33.26 4.62 -17.64
C THR A 82 -33.38 3.68 -16.43
N GLU A 83 -33.06 2.40 -16.60
CA GLU A 83 -33.14 1.40 -15.53
C GLU A 83 -32.01 1.56 -14.50
N THR A 84 -32.36 1.42 -13.22
CA THR A 84 -31.39 1.40 -12.12
C THR A 84 -30.58 0.12 -12.18
N ARG A 85 -29.27 0.25 -12.40
CA ARG A 85 -28.34 -0.89 -12.45
C ARG A 85 -27.54 -1.02 -11.16
N TYR A 86 -27.22 -2.25 -10.79
CA TYR A 86 -26.48 -2.57 -9.56
C TYR A 86 -25.07 -3.02 -9.90
N PHE A 87 -24.09 -2.52 -9.16
CA PHE A 87 -22.68 -2.85 -9.33
C PHE A 87 -22.09 -3.32 -8.00
N ASP A 88 -21.14 -4.25 -8.06
CA ASP A 88 -20.34 -4.66 -6.90
C ASP A 88 -19.24 -3.62 -6.59
N SER A 89 -18.60 -3.78 -5.44
CA SER A 89 -17.46 -3.03 -4.92
C SER A 89 -16.28 -2.89 -5.88
N ASP A 90 -16.12 -3.80 -6.85
CA ASP A 90 -15.10 -3.74 -7.91
C ASP A 90 -15.58 -3.04 -9.21
N GLY A 91 -16.78 -2.45 -9.21
CA GLY A 91 -17.38 -1.78 -10.36
C GLY A 91 -17.84 -2.74 -11.46
N VAL A 92 -18.14 -3.99 -11.09
CA VAL A 92 -18.70 -5.02 -12.00
C VAL A 92 -20.20 -5.02 -11.88
N GLU A 93 -20.90 -5.00 -13.01
CA GLU A 93 -22.37 -5.04 -13.02
C GLU A 93 -22.88 -6.39 -12.50
N ILE A 94 -23.81 -6.32 -11.56
CA ILE A 94 -24.52 -7.48 -11.05
C ILE A 94 -25.79 -7.60 -11.88
N LEU A 95 -25.75 -8.49 -12.87
CA LEU A 95 -26.96 -8.92 -13.55
C LEU A 95 -27.82 -9.62 -12.50
N THR A 96 -28.92 -8.98 -12.08
CA THR A 96 -29.95 -9.63 -11.27
C THR A 96 -30.58 -10.74 -12.11
N SER A 97 -29.89 -11.88 -12.24
CA SER A 97 -30.53 -13.13 -12.60
C SER A 97 -31.42 -13.47 -11.43
N SER A 98 -32.73 -13.33 -11.65
CA SER A 98 -33.81 -13.75 -10.78
C SER A 98 -33.70 -15.24 -10.43
N SER A 99 -32.83 -15.61 -9.49
CA SER A 99 -32.91 -16.90 -8.81
C SER A 99 -33.85 -16.72 -7.63
N ASN A 100 -35.08 -17.18 -7.86
CA ASN A 100 -36.14 -17.40 -6.89
C ASN A 100 -35.60 -17.91 -5.54
N PHE A 101 -36.26 -17.44 -4.48
CA PHE A 101 -36.15 -17.95 -3.10
C PHE A 101 -36.16 -19.48 -3.02
#